data_AF-A0A4R8UBT3-F1
#
_entry.id   AF-A0A4R8UBT3-F1
#
_cell.length_a   1.000
_cell.length_b   1.000
_cell.length_c   1.000
_cell.angle_alpha   90.00
_cell.angle_beta   90.00
_cell.angle_gamma   90.00
#
_symmetry.space_group_name_H-M   'P 1'
#
loop_
_entity.id
_entity.type
_entity.pdbx_description
1 polymer ?
#
loop_
_entity_poly.entity_id
_entity_poly.type
_entity_poly.pdbx_seq_one_letter_code
_entity_poly.pdbx_strand_id
1 'polypeptide(L)' 'MADAAGFVSGTPLGTRIVVRRRIEGGFTDAIGYLRSVDDASCVVETRHGTVTILLADIALAKAVPPPPARRARRVGTD' A
#
# COMPACT_ATOMS: atom_id res chain seq x y z
N MET A 1 -3.60 19.59 -5.96
CA MET A 1 -4.12 18.20 -6.06
C MET A 1 -2.89 17.32 -6.12
N ALA A 2 -2.52 16.67 -5.02
CA ALA A 2 -1.27 15.91 -4.99
C ALA A 2 -1.35 14.79 -6.03
N ASP A 3 -0.38 14.75 -6.94
CA ASP A 3 -0.23 13.66 -7.89
C ASP A 3 0.05 12.37 -7.09
N ALA A 4 -0.80 11.35 -7.29
CA ALA A 4 -0.70 10.10 -6.55
C ALA A 4 0.58 9.33 -6.91
N ALA A 5 1.04 9.43 -8.17
CA ALA A 5 2.31 8.84 -8.59
C ALA A 5 3.49 9.59 -7.95
N GLY A 6 3.46 10.92 -7.93
CA GLY A 6 4.41 11.75 -7.21
C GLY A 6 4.48 11.45 -5.71
N PHE A 7 3.34 11.22 -5.05
CA PHE A 7 3.31 10.77 -3.65
C PHE A 7 4.07 9.46 -3.45
N VAL A 8 3.81 8.44 -4.29
CA VAL A 8 4.48 7.13 -4.17
C VAL A 8 5.98 7.25 -4.43
N SER A 9 6.37 8.00 -5.47
CA SER A 9 7.77 8.20 -5.85
C SER A 9 8.58 8.96 -4.78
N GLY A 10 7.94 9.90 -4.08
CA GLY A 10 8.56 10.64 -2.96
C GLY A 10 8.45 9.95 -1.60
N THR A 11 7.76 8.81 -1.50
CA THR A 11 7.57 8.11 -0.22
C THR A 11 8.81 7.26 0.10
N PRO A 12 9.35 7.33 1.33
CA PRO A 12 10.44 6.46 1.74
C PRO A 12 10.08 4.98 1.64
N LEU A 13 11.02 4.17 1.15
CA LEU A 13 10.89 2.71 1.16
C LEU A 13 10.70 2.20 2.60
N GLY A 14 9.90 1.14 2.76
CA GLY A 14 9.48 0.62 4.05
C GLY A 14 8.28 1.36 4.67
N THR A 15 7.80 2.46 4.08
CA THR A 15 6.58 3.12 4.53
C THR A 15 5.37 2.25 4.20
N ARG A 16 4.45 2.11 5.17
CA ARG A 16 3.16 1.45 4.93
C ARG A 16 2.24 2.40 4.18
N ILE A 17 1.81 2.01 3.00
CA ILE A 17 0.93 2.79 2.13
C ILE A 17 -0.27 1.98 1.68
N VAL A 18 -1.31 2.68 1.24
CA VAL A 18 -2.36 2.14 0.38
C VAL A 18 -2.21 2.76 -1.00
N VAL A 19 -2.26 1.93 -2.03
CA VAL A 19 -2.32 2.33 -3.43
C VAL A 19 -3.60 1.77 -4.02
N ARG A 20 -4.51 2.66 -4.40
CA ARG A 20 -5.66 2.31 -5.23
C ARG A 20 -5.21 2.34 -6.68
N ARG A 21 -5.32 1.20 -7.37
CA ARG A 21 -4.99 1.07 -8.78
C ARG A 21 -6.21 0.79 -9.63
N ARG A 22 -6.18 1.26 -10.88
CA ARG A 22 -7.13 0.90 -11.92
C ARG A 22 -6.90 -0.56 -12.34
N ILE A 23 -7.98 -1.23 -12.67
CA ILE A 23 -8.02 -2.56 -13.30
C ILE A 23 -9.14 -2.56 -14.33
N GLU A 24 -9.18 -3.59 -15.17
CA GLU A 24 -10.33 -3.79 -16.04
C GLU A 24 -11.62 -3.86 -15.22
N GLY A 25 -12.60 -3.02 -15.57
CA GLY A 25 -13.91 -2.98 -14.90
C GLY A 25 -13.94 -2.30 -13.53
N GLY A 26 -12.85 -1.67 -13.05
CA GLY A 26 -12.92 -0.90 -11.80
C GLY A 26 -11.59 -0.59 -11.13
N PHE A 27 -11.58 -0.69 -9.79
CA PHE A 27 -10.45 -0.33 -8.94
C PHE A 27 -10.20 -1.40 -7.88
N THR A 28 -8.95 -1.57 -7.49
CA THR A 28 -8.56 -2.40 -6.35
C THR A 28 -7.47 -1.74 -5.52
N ASP A 29 -7.37 -2.11 -4.25
CA ASP A 29 -6.45 -1.50 -3.29
C ASP A 29 -5.34 -2.49 -2.91
N ALA A 30 -4.08 -2.07 -3.06
CA ALA A 30 -2.92 -2.73 -2.50
C ALA A 30 -2.50 -2.00 -1.22
N ILE A 31 -2.55 -2.69 -0.07
CA ILE A 31 -2.14 -2.14 1.22
C ILE A 31 -0.95 -2.95 1.74
N GLY A 32 0.16 -2.27 1.98
CA GLY A 32 1.41 -2.93 2.33
C GLY A 32 2.56 -1.96 2.49
N TYR A 33 3.78 -2.50 2.49
CA TYR A 33 4.99 -1.71 2.59
C TYR A 33 5.57 -1.44 1.20
N LEU A 34 5.92 -0.19 0.92
CA LEU A 34 6.61 0.17 -0.32
C LEU A 34 8.02 -0.44 -0.31
N ARG A 35 8.34 -1.27 -1.31
CA ARG A 35 9.63 -1.98 -1.39
C ARG A 35 10.55 -1.46 -2.49
N SER A 36 9.99 -1.02 -3.60
CA SER A 36 10.73 -0.29 -4.62
C SER A 36 9.80 0.67 -5.35
N VAL A 37 10.40 1.67 -5.95
CA VAL A 37 9.77 2.56 -6.93
C VAL A 37 10.82 2.91 -7.96
N ASP A 38 10.43 2.89 -9.22
CA ASP A 38 11.20 3.36 -10.37
C ASP A 38 10.32 4.31 -11.20
N ASP A 39 10.82 4.74 -12.35
CA ASP A 39 10.14 5.74 -13.19
C ASP A 39 8.80 5.25 -13.78
N ALA A 40 8.55 3.93 -13.79
CA ALA A 40 7.37 3.34 -14.42
C ALA A 40 6.43 2.65 -13.41
N SER A 41 6.97 2.12 -12.32
CA SER A 41 6.23 1.25 -11.41
C SER A 41 6.68 1.36 -9.96
N CYS A 42 5.80 0.92 -9.06
CA CYS A 42 6.16 0.66 -7.68
C CYS A 42 5.82 -0.77 -7.28
N VAL A 43 6.48 -1.24 -6.24
CA VAL A 43 6.28 -2.57 -5.68
C VAL A 43 5.84 -2.44 -4.23
N VAL A 44 4.68 -2.99 -3.91
CA VAL A 44 4.11 -3.00 -2.56
C VAL A 44 4.08 -4.44 -2.04
N GLU A 45 4.78 -4.70 -0.94
CA GLU A 45 4.66 -5.97 -0.22
C GLU A 45 3.40 -5.95 0.63
N THR A 46 2.37 -6.66 0.16
CA THR A 46 1.10 -6.81 0.85
C THR A 46 1.10 -8.07 1.72
N ARG A 47 0.06 -8.24 2.54
CA ARG A 47 -0.13 -9.50 3.32
C ARG A 47 -0.28 -10.75 2.45
N HIS A 48 -0.63 -10.59 1.17
CA HIS A 48 -0.87 -11.68 0.23
C HIS A 48 0.31 -11.89 -0.73
N GLY A 49 1.45 -11.25 -0.45
CA GLY A 49 2.61 -11.22 -1.32
C GLY A 49 2.80 -9.86 -2.00
N THR A 50 3.79 -9.82 -2.87
CA THR A 50 4.25 -8.61 -3.54
C THR A 50 3.37 -8.27 -4.74
N VAL A 51 3.00 -7.00 -4.88
CA VAL A 51 2.20 -6.47 -6.00
C VAL A 51 2.99 -5.37 -6.69
N THR A 52 3.22 -5.54 -7.99
CA THR A 52 3.77 -4.48 -8.87
C THR A 52 2.62 -3.67 -9.46
N ILE A 53 2.74 -2.34 -9.44
CA ILE A 53 1.71 -1.41 -9.87
C ILE A 53 2.36 -0.37 -10.79
N LEU A 54 1.82 -0.21 -12.00
CA LEU A 54 2.25 0.87 -12.89
C LEU A 54 1.84 2.21 -12.30
N LEU A 55 2.74 3.19 -12.33
CA LEU A 55 2.44 4.55 -11.83
C LEU A 55 1.24 5.16 -12.58
N ALA A 56 1.11 4.87 -13.88
CA ALA A 56 -0.02 5.29 -14.71
C ALA A 56 -1.38 4.73 -14.25
N ASP A 57 -1.39 3.57 -13.58
CA ASP A 57 -2.61 2.94 -13.09
C ASP A 57 -3.02 3.44 -11.71
N ILE A 58 -2.18 4.23 -11.03
CA ILE A 58 -2.49 4.75 -9.70
C ILE A 58 -3.62 5.77 -9.80
N ALA A 59 -4.69 5.50 -9.07
CA ALA A 59 -5.82 6.42 -8.94
C ALA A 59 -5.72 7.26 -7.66
N LEU A 60 -5.21 6.67 -6.58
CA LEU A 60 -5.01 7.35 -5.30
C LEU A 60 -3.95 6.61 -4.48
N ALA A 61 -3.14 7.36 -3.73
CA ALA A 61 -2.21 6.78 -2.77
C ALA A 61 -2.17 7.63 -1.49
N LYS A 62 -1.93 6.99 -0.36
CA LYS A 62 -1.66 7.67 0.91
C LYS A 62 -0.89 6.79 1.89
N ALA A 63 -0.22 7.42 2.85
CA ALA A 63 0.36 6.74 3.99
C ALA A 63 -0.73 6.10 4.87
N VAL A 64 -0.41 4.94 5.44
CA VAL A 64 -1.27 4.20 6.34
C VAL A 64 -0.55 4.04 7.68
N PRO A 65 -1.21 4.31 8.82
CA PRO A 65 -0.60 4.07 10.12
C PRO A 65 -0.14 2.62 10.29
N PRO A 66 0.86 2.36 11.15
CA PRO A 66 1.24 1.00 11.52
C PRO A 66 0.02 0.16 11.96
N PRO A 67 0.01 -1.16 11.72
CA PRO A 67 -1.06 -2.01 12.21
C PRO A 67 -1.25 -1.82 13.72
N PRO A 68 -2.50 -1.71 14.22
CA PRO A 68 -2.73 -1.58 15.65
C PRO A 68 -2.13 -2.78 16.39
N ALA A 69 -1.66 -2.56 17.62
CA ALA A 69 -1.15 -3.62 18.47
C ALA A 69 -2.18 -4.76 18.58
N ARG A 70 -1.71 -6.01 18.47
CA ARG A 70 -2.59 -7.19 18.60
C ARG A 70 -3.24 -7.17 19.98
N ARG A 71 -4.57 -7.25 20.06
CA ARG A 71 -5.27 -7.44 21.33
C ARG A 71 -4.85 -8.77 21.94
N ALA A 72 -4.47 -8.75 23.22
CA ALA A 72 -4.21 -9.98 23.98
C ALA A 72 -5.49 -10.85 23.99
N ARG A 73 -5.33 -12.16 23.78
CA ARG A 73 -6.42 -13.12 23.90
C ARG A 73 -6.85 -13.14 25.37
N ARG A 74 -8.14 -12.93 25.65
CA ARG A 74 -8.68 -13.14 27.00
C ARG A 74 -8.52 -14.63 27.33
N VAL A 75 -7.66 -14.95 28.29
CA VAL A 75 -7.64 -16.27 28.93
C VAL A 75 -8.84 -16.26 29.88
N GLY A 76 -9.83 -17.12 29.61
CA GLY A 76 -10.94 -17.30 30.54
C GLY A 76 -10.43 -18.01 31.77
N THR A 77 -10.68 -17.45 32.95
CA THR A 77 -10.53 -18.15 34.22
C THR A 77 -11.82 -18.94 34.44
N ASP A 78 -11.72 -20.27 34.52
CA ASP A 78 -12.76 -21.16 35.07
C ASP A 78 -12.98 -20.89 36.56
#